data_AF-A0A485CQ72-F1
#
_entry.id   AF-A0A485CQ72-F1
#
_cell.length_a   1.000
_cell.length_b   1.000
_cell.length_c   1.000
_cell.angle_alpha   90.00
_cell.angle_beta   90.00
_cell.angle_gamma   90.00
#
_symmetry.space_group_name_H-M   'P 1'
#
loop_
_entity.id
_entity.type
_entity.pdbx_description
1 polymer ?
#
loop_
_entity_poly.entity_id
_entity_poly.type
_entity_poly.pdbx_seq_one_letter_code
_entity_poly.pdbx_strand_id
1 'polypeptide(L)'
;MAGIDIISRWVYKTTYRLTHSEKYRHNKNLWPYFKVERKPSGTIQNVFFKKEKLNNVDVQRTERAKPLLILASGPSVNHIARDFFDHRFDYMGVNGASAMPGIPFAWYTIIDRSFILNRIDLVKKIVFRKELVLFCPCKCLEVICSLIPWQDIRCQFKIIETVTNSTVHQFLGATYPVTPDDPHFIGVMVWDFLMI
;
A
#
# COMPACT_ATOMS: atom_id res chain seq x y z
N MET A 1 6.38 -1.24 19.85
CA MET A 1 6.85 -2.64 19.68
C MET A 1 6.76 -3.03 18.21
N ALA A 2 7.88 -2.97 17.48
CA ALA A 2 7.97 -3.55 16.15
C ALA A 2 8.34 -5.03 16.25
N GLY A 3 7.88 -5.83 15.29
CA GLY A 3 8.12 -7.27 15.26
C GLY A 3 6.88 -8.10 15.58
N ILE A 4 6.54 -8.97 14.64
CA ILE A 4 5.79 -10.19 14.90
C ILE A 4 6.86 -11.26 15.15
N ASP A 5 6.83 -11.93 16.29
CA ASP A 5 7.76 -13.03 16.59
C ASP A 5 7.66 -14.18 15.56
N ILE A 6 8.79 -14.83 15.25
CA ILE A 6 8.92 -15.84 14.21
C ILE A 6 8.13 -17.10 14.55
N ILE A 7 8.19 -17.53 15.81
CA ILE A 7 7.49 -18.74 16.28
C ILE A 7 5.99 -18.51 16.19
N SER A 8 5.52 -17.37 16.71
CA SER A 8 4.13 -16.93 16.63
C SER A 8 3.64 -16.88 15.17
N ARG A 9 4.46 -16.31 14.27
CA ARG A 9 4.18 -16.26 12.82
C ARG A 9 4.06 -17.65 12.20
N TRP A 10 4.90 -18.60 12.60
CA TRP A 10 4.82 -19.98 12.11
C TRP A 10 3.54 -20.67 12.61
N VAL A 11 3.23 -20.57 13.91
CA VAL A 11 2.02 -21.14 14.52
C VAL A 11 0.77 -20.64 13.80
N TYR A 12 0.61 -19.31 13.69
CA TYR A 12 -0.58 -18.75 13.06
C TYR A 12 -0.71 -19.12 11.59
N LYS A 13 0.38 -19.17 10.82
CA LYS A 13 0.33 -19.64 9.42
C LYS A 13 -0.11 -21.09 9.32
N THR A 14 0.29 -21.93 10.26
CA THR A 14 -0.10 -23.34 10.28
C THR A 14 -1.57 -23.47 10.67
N THR A 15 -2.01 -22.83 11.75
CA THR A 15 -3.43 -22.79 12.14
C THR A 15 -4.32 -22.26 11.02
N TYR A 16 -3.90 -21.18 10.34
CA TYR A 16 -4.66 -20.59 9.25
C TYR A 16 -4.82 -21.55 8.07
N ARG A 17 -3.75 -22.28 7.70
CA ARG A 17 -3.79 -23.28 6.62
C ARG A 17 -4.71 -24.46 6.93
N LEU A 18 -4.86 -24.82 8.20
CA LEU A 18 -5.72 -25.94 8.64
C LEU A 18 -7.18 -25.53 8.79
N THR A 19 -7.45 -24.27 9.11
CA THR A 19 -8.81 -23.78 9.43
C THR A 19 -9.49 -23.05 8.27
N HIS A 20 -8.76 -22.64 7.23
CA HIS A 20 -9.31 -21.87 6.11
C HIS A 20 -9.09 -22.56 4.77
N SER A 21 -10.04 -22.39 3.85
CA SER A 21 -9.96 -22.92 2.48
C SER A 21 -8.91 -22.20 1.63
N GLU A 22 -8.61 -22.77 0.45
CA GLU A 22 -7.60 -22.21 -0.45
C GLU A 22 -7.89 -20.77 -0.90
N LYS A 23 -9.18 -20.41 -1.02
CA LYS A 23 -9.65 -19.06 -1.37
C LYS A 23 -9.19 -17.98 -0.39
N TYR A 24 -8.69 -18.34 0.78
CA TYR A 24 -8.23 -17.40 1.80
C TYR A 24 -6.71 -17.37 1.96
N ARG A 25 -5.97 -18.26 1.28
CA ARG A 25 -4.53 -18.49 1.53
C ARG A 25 -3.65 -17.24 1.40
N HIS A 26 -4.04 -16.27 0.58
CA HIS A 26 -3.29 -15.01 0.43
C HIS A 26 -3.26 -14.18 1.72
N ASN A 27 -4.19 -14.41 2.64
CA ASN A 27 -4.32 -13.69 3.91
C ASN A 27 -3.50 -14.29 5.06
N LYS A 28 -2.82 -15.43 4.86
CA LYS A 28 -2.13 -16.17 5.94
C LYS A 28 -1.06 -15.38 6.70
N ASN A 29 -0.48 -14.35 6.07
CA ASN A 29 0.51 -13.47 6.70
C ASN A 29 -0.15 -12.28 7.43
N LEU A 30 -1.42 -12.02 7.15
CA LEU A 30 -2.19 -10.89 7.66
C LEU A 30 -2.95 -11.29 8.93
N TRP A 31 -3.48 -12.51 8.98
CA TRP A 31 -4.13 -13.07 10.16
C TRP A 31 -3.09 -13.55 11.21
N PRO A 32 -3.32 -13.35 12.52
CA PRO A 32 -4.45 -12.65 13.15
C PRO A 32 -4.18 -11.17 13.42
N TYR A 33 -3.10 -10.61 12.86
CA TYR A 33 -2.61 -9.28 13.20
C TYR A 33 -3.48 -8.16 12.66
N PHE A 34 -4.11 -8.38 11.51
CA PHE A 34 -5.01 -7.43 10.90
C PHE A 34 -6.47 -7.81 11.14
N LYS A 35 -7.32 -6.78 11.21
CA LYS A 35 -8.79 -6.88 11.11
C LYS A 35 -9.27 -5.86 10.08
N VAL A 36 -10.23 -6.23 9.24
CA VAL A 36 -10.85 -5.35 8.26
C VAL A 36 -12.34 -5.28 8.55
N GLU A 37 -12.88 -4.06 8.63
CA GLU A 37 -14.31 -3.79 8.63
C GLU A 37 -14.67 -3.20 7.27
N ARG A 38 -15.79 -3.66 6.71
CA ARG A 38 -16.24 -3.29 5.36
C ARG A 38 -17.56 -2.55 5.43
N LYS A 39 -17.74 -1.63 4.49
CA LYS A 39 -19.05 -1.01 4.24
C LYS A 39 -20.02 -2.05 3.67
N PRO A 40 -21.34 -1.80 3.69
CA PRO A 40 -22.31 -2.65 2.98
C PRO A 40 -21.99 -2.87 1.50
N SER A 41 -21.30 -1.92 0.85
CA SER A 41 -20.82 -2.06 -0.53
C SER A 41 -19.66 -3.05 -0.72
N GLY A 42 -19.13 -3.65 0.34
CA GLY A 42 -17.97 -4.54 0.29
C GLY A 42 -16.62 -3.83 0.29
N THR A 43 -16.60 -2.50 0.16
CA THR A 43 -15.37 -1.68 0.23
C THR A 43 -14.79 -1.61 1.65
N ILE A 44 -13.48 -1.42 1.77
CA ILE A 44 -12.79 -1.29 3.06
C ILE A 44 -13.28 -0.01 3.78
N GLN A 45 -13.77 -0.16 5.01
CA GLN A 45 -14.17 0.94 5.88
C GLN A 45 -13.09 1.27 6.91
N ASN A 46 -12.70 0.30 7.73
CA ASN A 46 -11.67 0.45 8.75
C ASN A 46 -10.69 -0.71 8.67
N VAL A 47 -9.42 -0.44 8.95
CA VAL A 47 -8.40 -1.48 9.11
C VAL A 47 -7.72 -1.30 10.46
N PHE A 48 -7.50 -2.42 11.15
CA PHE A 48 -6.79 -2.45 12.42
C PHE A 48 -5.55 -3.32 12.29
N PHE A 49 -4.49 -2.93 12.98
CA PHE A 49 -3.28 -3.72 13.16
C PHE A 49 -3.01 -3.87 14.66
N LYS A 50 -2.95 -5.11 15.16
CA LYS A 50 -2.79 -5.42 16.59
C LYS A 50 -3.75 -4.63 17.49
N LYS A 51 -5.03 -4.51 17.07
CA LYS A 51 -6.13 -3.75 17.71
C LYS A 51 -6.06 -2.23 17.57
N GLU A 52 -4.96 -1.68 17.07
CA GLU A 52 -4.83 -0.25 16.79
C GLU A 52 -5.43 0.09 15.41
N LYS A 53 -6.24 1.16 15.35
CA LYS A 53 -6.89 1.57 14.09
C LYS A 53 -5.90 2.28 13.19
N LEU A 54 -5.71 1.79 11.97
CA LEU A 54 -4.95 2.47 10.93
C LEU A 54 -5.69 3.71 10.47
N ASN A 55 -4.93 4.74 10.10
CA ASN A 55 -5.46 5.94 9.46
C ASN A 55 -5.78 5.66 7.99
N ASN A 56 -6.67 4.71 7.71
CA ASN A 56 -7.09 4.42 6.35
C ASN A 56 -8.15 5.42 5.90
N VAL A 57 -8.01 5.94 4.68
CA VAL A 57 -8.87 6.99 4.14
C VAL A 57 -9.61 6.52 2.90
N ASP A 58 -10.82 7.07 2.73
CA ASP A 58 -11.57 6.89 1.50
C ASP A 58 -11.29 8.06 0.57
N VAL A 59 -10.33 7.87 -0.34
CA VAL A 59 -9.98 8.87 -1.35
C VAL A 59 -11.13 8.95 -2.36
N GLN A 60 -11.78 10.11 -2.39
CA GLN A 60 -12.81 10.43 -3.38
C GLN A 60 -12.18 10.85 -4.71
N ARG A 61 -12.83 10.52 -5.82
CA ARG A 61 -12.44 11.04 -7.13
C ARG A 61 -12.81 12.52 -7.18
N THR A 62 -11.80 13.38 -7.28
CA THR A 62 -11.98 14.83 -7.39
C THR A 62 -11.22 15.34 -8.59
N GLU A 63 -11.82 16.22 -9.37
CA GLU A 63 -11.09 16.98 -10.37
C GLU A 63 -10.13 17.96 -9.69
N ARG A 64 -8.96 18.14 -10.30
CA ARG A 64 -7.86 18.96 -9.79
C ARG A 64 -7.41 19.89 -10.90
N ALA A 65 -7.15 21.15 -10.56
CA ALA A 65 -6.72 22.15 -11.53
C ALA A 65 -5.29 21.94 -12.03
N LYS A 66 -4.43 21.31 -11.22
CA LYS A 66 -3.03 21.07 -11.55
C LYS A 66 -2.84 19.69 -12.18
N PRO A 67 -1.96 19.56 -13.18
CA PRO A 67 -1.51 18.25 -13.64
C PRO A 67 -0.78 17.49 -12.53
N LEU A 68 -0.98 16.16 -12.49
CA LEU A 68 -0.29 15.26 -11.56
C LEU A 68 1.02 14.77 -12.17
N LEU A 69 2.12 15.01 -11.48
CA LEU A 69 3.42 14.44 -11.82
C LEU A 69 3.67 13.19 -10.98
N ILE A 70 3.82 12.06 -11.65
CA ILE A 70 4.15 10.77 -11.03
C ILE A 70 5.65 10.56 -11.16
N LEU A 71 6.35 10.52 -10.03
CA LEU A 71 7.80 10.36 -9.98
C LEU A 71 8.18 8.94 -9.58
N ALA A 72 9.02 8.32 -10.40
CA ALA A 72 9.77 7.12 -10.07
C ALA A 72 11.23 7.49 -9.74
N SER A 73 12.04 6.51 -9.31
CA SER A 73 13.45 6.71 -8.92
C SER A 73 14.45 6.19 -9.96
N GLY A 74 14.07 6.15 -11.24
CA GLY A 74 14.99 5.76 -12.31
C GLY A 74 16.10 6.81 -12.53
N PRO A 75 17.27 6.42 -13.07
CA PRO A 75 18.40 7.34 -13.26
C PRO A 75 18.08 8.50 -14.23
N SER A 76 17.09 8.32 -15.11
CA SER A 76 16.64 9.34 -16.08
C SER A 76 16.23 10.66 -15.43
N VAL A 77 15.74 10.61 -14.19
CA VAL A 77 15.35 11.79 -13.41
C VAL A 77 16.51 12.76 -13.18
N ASN A 78 17.76 12.27 -13.16
CA ASN A 78 18.93 13.13 -13.00
C ASN A 78 19.16 14.06 -14.20
N HIS A 79 18.50 13.81 -15.33
CA HIS A 79 18.56 14.67 -16.52
C HIS A 79 17.44 15.71 -16.58
N ILE A 80 16.53 15.72 -15.61
CA ILE A 80 15.46 16.71 -15.52
C ILE A 80 16.00 17.94 -14.77
N ALA A 81 15.84 19.12 -15.38
CA ALA A 81 16.26 20.37 -14.76
C ALA A 81 15.49 20.60 -13.45
N ARG A 82 16.16 21.06 -12.39
CA ARG A 82 15.57 21.15 -11.04
C ARG A 82 14.41 22.15 -10.96
N ASP A 83 14.45 23.19 -11.78
CA ASP A 83 13.43 24.24 -11.91
C ASP A 83 12.12 23.74 -12.56
N PHE A 84 12.15 22.57 -13.20
CA PHE A 84 10.94 21.89 -13.66
C PHE A 84 10.00 21.51 -12.50
N PHE A 85 10.57 21.16 -11.34
CA PHE A 85 9.80 20.76 -10.17
C PHE A 85 9.34 21.99 -9.38
N ASP A 86 8.24 22.61 -9.83
CA ASP A 86 7.66 23.80 -9.21
C ASP A 86 6.19 23.62 -8.79
N HIS A 87 5.54 24.72 -8.41
CA HIS A 87 4.18 24.74 -7.86
C HIS A 87 3.07 24.52 -8.92
N ARG A 88 3.40 24.38 -10.21
CA ARG A 88 2.42 24.13 -11.27
C ARG A 88 1.88 22.69 -11.24
N PHE A 89 2.61 21.76 -10.64
CA PHE A 89 2.23 20.35 -10.55
C PHE A 89 1.76 19.99 -9.14
N ASP A 90 0.87 18.99 -9.07
CA ASP A 90 0.77 18.17 -7.87
C ASP A 90 1.70 16.96 -8.00
N TYR A 91 2.16 16.41 -6.87
CA TYR A 91 3.21 15.39 -6.86
C TYR A 91 2.77 14.07 -6.24
N MET A 92 3.04 12.98 -6.95
CA MET A 92 2.89 11.61 -6.48
C MET A 92 4.18 10.84 -6.63
N GLY A 93 4.69 10.28 -5.53
CA GLY A 93 5.91 9.49 -5.55
C GLY A 93 5.63 8.00 -5.69
N VAL A 94 6.54 7.26 -6.31
CA VAL A 94 6.46 5.80 -6.44
C VAL A 94 7.75 5.19 -5.90
N ASN A 95 7.63 4.19 -5.02
CA ASN A 95 8.74 3.43 -4.44
C ASN A 95 9.89 4.34 -3.96
N GLY A 96 11.03 4.37 -4.67
CA GLY A 96 12.24 5.10 -4.28
C GLY A 96 12.22 6.62 -4.49
N ALA A 97 11.16 7.21 -5.03
CA ALA A 97 11.11 8.64 -5.37
C ALA A 97 11.39 9.60 -4.19
N SER A 98 11.16 9.15 -2.95
CA SER A 98 11.48 9.83 -1.70
C SER A 98 12.98 10.01 -1.45
N ALA A 99 13.84 9.38 -2.26
CA ALA A 99 15.26 9.69 -2.32
C ALA A 99 15.50 11.11 -2.87
N MET A 100 14.57 11.66 -3.65
CA MET A 100 14.69 13.03 -4.13
C MET A 100 14.27 14.04 -3.07
N PRO A 101 15.18 14.92 -2.64
CA PRO A 101 14.85 15.96 -1.67
C PRO A 101 14.03 17.08 -2.33
N GLY A 102 13.23 17.78 -1.51
CA GLY A 102 12.57 19.03 -1.92
C GLY A 102 11.25 18.88 -2.68
N ILE A 103 10.81 17.65 -2.99
CA ILE A 103 9.52 17.43 -3.66
C ILE A 103 8.38 17.27 -2.63
N PRO A 104 7.34 18.11 -2.68
CA PRO A 104 6.25 18.08 -1.71
C PRO A 104 5.19 17.03 -2.10
N PHE A 105 5.55 15.74 -2.08
CA PHE A 105 4.61 14.66 -2.42
C PHE A 105 3.37 14.69 -1.50
N ALA A 106 2.18 14.88 -2.05
CA ALA A 106 0.92 14.73 -1.33
C ALA A 106 0.44 13.27 -1.33
N TRP A 107 0.78 12.55 -2.42
CA TRP A 107 0.45 11.14 -2.60
C TRP A 107 1.69 10.30 -2.81
N TYR A 108 1.59 9.03 -2.47
CA TYR A 108 2.67 8.09 -2.67
C TYR A 108 2.14 6.69 -2.93
N THR A 109 2.81 5.92 -3.77
CA THR A 109 2.52 4.50 -3.98
C THR A 109 3.72 3.65 -3.61
N ILE A 110 3.50 2.62 -2.78
CA ILE A 110 4.45 1.53 -2.55
C ILE A 110 3.76 0.22 -2.89
N ILE A 111 4.21 -0.42 -3.95
CA ILE A 111 3.69 -1.72 -4.43
C ILE A 111 4.73 -2.84 -4.35
N ASP A 112 6.00 -2.49 -4.23
CA ASP A 112 7.09 -3.46 -4.17
C ASP A 112 7.47 -3.78 -2.72
N ARG A 113 7.38 -5.06 -2.38
CA ARG A 113 7.76 -5.58 -1.06
C ARG A 113 9.28 -5.54 -0.85
N SER A 114 10.06 -5.79 -1.91
CA SER A 114 11.52 -5.80 -1.86
C SER A 114 12.06 -4.39 -1.58
N PHE A 115 11.46 -3.36 -2.18
CA PHE A 115 11.74 -1.97 -1.82
C PHE A 115 11.59 -1.70 -0.31
N ILE A 116 10.51 -2.18 0.33
CA ILE A 116 10.30 -1.95 1.77
C ILE A 116 11.39 -2.63 2.61
N LEU A 117 11.73 -3.87 2.25
CA LEU A 117 12.75 -4.65 2.96
C LEU A 117 14.14 -4.04 2.81
N ASN A 118 14.48 -3.59 1.62
CA ASN A 118 15.84 -3.12 1.29
C ASN A 118 16.05 -1.63 1.62
N ARG A 119 14.99 -0.81 1.60
CA ARG A 119 15.04 0.65 1.73
C ARG A 119 14.10 1.17 2.82
N ILE A 120 14.11 0.51 3.97
CA ILE A 120 13.27 0.88 5.13
C ILE A 120 13.51 2.32 5.59
N ASP A 121 14.72 2.86 5.38
CA ASP A 121 15.08 4.26 5.62
C ASP A 121 14.19 5.23 4.84
N LEU A 122 13.95 4.94 3.56
CA LEU A 122 13.07 5.74 2.70
C LEU A 122 11.60 5.54 3.06
N VAL A 123 11.20 4.31 3.36
CA VAL A 123 9.82 4.02 3.78
C VAL A 123 9.47 4.78 5.07
N LYS A 124 10.39 4.86 6.03
CA LYS A 124 10.21 5.68 7.25
C LYS A 124 9.94 7.14 6.93
N LYS A 125 10.68 7.74 5.97
CA LYS A 125 10.44 9.13 5.53
C LYS A 125 9.04 9.33 4.94
N ILE A 126 8.49 8.30 4.31
CA ILE A 126 7.13 8.34 3.73
C ILE A 126 6.09 8.22 4.85
N VAL A 127 6.16 7.17 5.67
CA VAL A 127 5.12 6.88 6.66
C VAL A 127 5.08 7.86 7.83
N PHE A 128 6.16 8.60 8.09
CA PHE A 128 6.21 9.63 9.13
C PHE A 128 5.38 10.89 8.77
N ARG A 129 5.02 11.06 7.49
CA ARG A 129 4.33 12.27 7.01
C ARG A 129 2.82 12.17 7.22
N LYS A 130 2.31 12.90 8.21
CA LYS A 130 0.89 12.86 8.63
C LYS A 130 -0.12 13.16 7.52
N GLU A 131 0.20 14.09 6.64
CA GLU A 131 -0.72 14.56 5.58
C GLU A 131 -0.59 13.78 4.27
N LEU A 132 0.40 12.88 4.17
CA LEU A 132 0.62 12.09 2.97
C LEU A 132 -0.36 10.93 2.91
N VAL A 133 -0.95 10.71 1.73
CA VAL A 133 -1.76 9.51 1.45
C VAL A 133 -0.89 8.47 0.74
N LEU A 134 -0.65 7.34 1.42
CA LEU A 134 0.08 6.20 0.92
C LEU A 134 -0.89 5.15 0.35
N PHE A 135 -0.83 4.97 -0.96
CA PHE A 135 -1.44 3.88 -1.68
C PHE A 135 -0.56 2.63 -1.55
N CYS A 136 -1.07 1.56 -0.97
CA CYS A 136 -0.29 0.33 -0.84
C CYS A 136 -1.15 -0.93 -0.87
N PRO A 137 -0.70 -2.01 -1.53
CA PRO A 137 -1.29 -3.33 -1.39
C PRO A 137 -1.26 -3.83 0.05
N CYS A 138 -2.23 -4.66 0.44
CA CYS A 138 -2.27 -5.27 1.78
C CYS A 138 -0.98 -6.04 2.14
N LYS A 139 -0.31 -6.65 1.15
CA LYS A 139 0.97 -7.34 1.33
C LYS A 139 2.12 -6.39 1.69
N CYS A 140 2.10 -5.17 1.18
CA CYS A 140 3.09 -4.12 1.50
C CYS A 140 2.80 -3.53 2.87
N LEU A 141 1.52 -3.28 3.17
CA LEU A 141 1.06 -2.86 4.50
C LEU A 141 1.53 -3.83 5.60
N GLU A 142 1.45 -5.15 5.36
CA GLU A 142 1.96 -6.16 6.30
C GLU A 142 3.43 -5.95 6.66
N VAL A 143 4.28 -5.68 5.68
CA VAL A 143 5.71 -5.48 5.91
C VAL A 143 5.97 -4.17 6.64
N ILE A 144 5.32 -3.09 6.20
CA ILE A 144 5.42 -1.77 6.84
C ILE A 144 5.09 -1.88 8.33
N CYS A 145 3.91 -2.44 8.67
CA CYS A 145 3.48 -2.59 10.06
C CYS A 145 4.32 -3.61 10.86
N SER A 146 4.98 -4.56 10.20
CA SER A 146 5.85 -5.54 10.87
C SER A 146 7.21 -4.93 11.24
N LEU A 147 7.76 -4.07 10.38
CA LEU A 147 9.12 -3.53 10.50
C LEU A 147 9.18 -2.15 11.17
N ILE A 148 8.14 -1.33 11.01
CA ILE A 148 8.10 0.04 11.52
C ILE A 148 7.25 0.07 12.79
N PRO A 149 7.77 0.66 13.89
CA PRO A 149 6.98 0.87 15.10
C PRO A 149 5.71 1.67 14.80
N TRP A 150 4.58 1.24 15.39
CA TRP A 150 3.27 1.87 15.19
C TRP A 150 3.30 3.40 15.35
N GLN A 151 4.00 3.91 16.37
CA GLN A 151 4.07 5.34 16.67
C GLN A 151 4.76 6.19 15.58
N ASP A 152 5.52 5.56 14.70
CA ASP A 152 6.22 6.22 13.59
C ASP A 152 5.37 6.23 12.31
N ILE A 153 4.30 5.43 12.27
CA ILE A 153 3.37 5.36 11.14
C ILE A 153 2.28 6.42 11.35
N ARG A 154 2.41 7.55 10.65
CA ARG A 154 1.55 8.74 10.79
C ARG A 154 0.76 9.07 9.52
N CYS A 155 1.21 8.59 8.36
CA CYS A 155 0.55 8.80 7.08
C CYS A 155 -0.86 8.22 7.04
N GLN A 156 -1.62 8.68 6.06
CA GLN A 156 -2.91 8.10 5.71
C GLN A 156 -2.70 6.93 4.74
N PHE A 157 -3.54 5.90 4.81
CA PHE A 157 -3.46 4.74 3.90
C PHE A 157 -4.67 4.67 2.97
N LYS A 158 -4.44 4.53 1.68
CA LYS A 158 -5.42 3.98 0.73
C LYS A 158 -4.99 2.57 0.37
N ILE A 159 -5.65 1.58 0.97
CA ILE A 159 -5.24 0.17 0.82
C ILE A 159 -5.81 -0.37 -0.48
N ILE A 160 -4.95 -1.02 -1.27
CA ILE A 160 -5.29 -1.59 -2.57
C ILE A 160 -5.44 -3.11 -2.43
N GLU A 161 -6.56 -3.64 -2.91
CA GLU A 161 -6.75 -5.07 -3.09
C GLU A 161 -6.24 -5.46 -4.49
N THR A 162 -5.38 -6.46 -4.56
CA THR A 162 -4.68 -6.80 -5.80
C THR A 162 -5.51 -7.76 -6.64
N VAL A 163 -5.38 -7.63 -7.95
CA VAL A 163 -5.93 -8.59 -8.91
C VAL A 163 -4.80 -9.32 -9.61
N THR A 164 -4.91 -10.64 -9.68
CA THR A 164 -4.00 -11.48 -10.47
C THR A 164 -4.81 -12.58 -11.13
N ASN A 165 -4.56 -12.86 -12.42
CA ASN A 165 -5.28 -13.88 -13.19
C ASN A 165 -6.81 -13.74 -13.08
N SER A 166 -7.33 -12.53 -13.32
CA SER A 166 -8.76 -12.20 -13.21
C SER A 166 -9.39 -12.58 -11.86
N THR A 167 -8.59 -12.65 -10.81
CA THR A 167 -9.02 -12.97 -9.45
C THR A 167 -8.66 -11.84 -8.51
N VAL A 168 -9.65 -11.30 -7.81
CA VAL A 168 -9.48 -10.31 -6.75
C VAL A 168 -9.02 -11.01 -5.48
N HIS A 169 -7.92 -10.53 -4.91
CA HIS A 169 -7.40 -10.98 -3.63
C HIS A 169 -7.85 -10.02 -2.53
N GLN A 170 -9.08 -10.25 -2.05
CA GLN A 170 -9.71 -9.43 -1.04
C GLN A 170 -8.94 -9.47 0.29
N PHE A 171 -8.69 -8.31 0.90
CA PHE A 171 -7.97 -8.20 2.16
C PHE A 171 -8.76 -8.82 3.32
N LEU A 172 -8.23 -9.91 3.89
CA LEU A 172 -8.90 -10.75 4.89
C LEU A 172 -10.25 -11.31 4.43
N GLY A 173 -10.47 -11.40 3.12
CA GLY A 173 -11.64 -12.04 2.51
C GLY A 173 -11.27 -13.17 1.56
N ALA A 174 -12.27 -13.86 1.04
CA ALA A 174 -12.08 -14.88 0.02
C ALA A 174 -11.65 -14.22 -1.30
N THR A 175 -10.87 -14.96 -2.10
CA THR A 175 -10.70 -14.61 -3.51
C THR A 175 -12.02 -14.76 -4.27
N TYR A 176 -12.28 -13.82 -5.18
CA TYR A 176 -13.44 -13.87 -6.08
C TYR A 176 -13.02 -13.42 -7.50
N PRO A 177 -13.69 -13.89 -8.56
CA PRO A 177 -13.37 -13.50 -9.92
C PRO A 177 -13.67 -12.02 -10.15
N VAL A 178 -12.88 -11.35 -11.00
CA VAL A 178 -13.19 -10.01 -11.48
C VAL A 178 -14.48 -10.06 -12.29
N THR A 179 -15.44 -9.22 -11.95
CA THR A 179 -16.61 -8.93 -12.77
C THR A 179 -16.32 -7.71 -13.63
N PRO A 180 -16.35 -7.80 -14.98
CA PRO A 180 -15.96 -6.71 -15.89
C PRO A 180 -16.68 -5.39 -15.64
N ASP A 181 -17.90 -5.43 -15.11
CA ASP A 181 -18.76 -4.27 -14.87
C ASP A 181 -18.75 -3.79 -13.40
N ASP A 182 -17.83 -4.28 -12.56
CA ASP A 182 -17.76 -3.81 -11.17
C ASP A 182 -17.32 -2.34 -11.11
N PRO A 183 -18.19 -1.40 -10.69
CA PRO A 183 -17.84 0.03 -10.61
C PRO A 183 -16.76 0.31 -9.56
N HIS A 184 -16.50 -0.64 -8.65
CA HIS A 184 -15.41 -0.58 -7.68
C HIS A 184 -14.11 -1.18 -8.21
N PHE A 185 -14.14 -1.85 -9.37
CA PHE A 185 -12.97 -2.27 -10.09
C PHE A 185 -12.46 -1.14 -10.99
N ILE A 186 -11.52 -0.37 -10.46
CA ILE A 186 -10.66 0.46 -11.29
C ILE A 186 -9.44 -0.41 -11.62
N GLY A 187 -9.39 -0.93 -12.84
CA GLY A 187 -8.23 -1.67 -13.33
C GLY A 187 -6.98 -0.79 -13.26
N VAL A 188 -6.22 -0.89 -12.17
CA VAL A 188 -4.89 -0.28 -12.09
C VAL A 188 -3.97 -1.25 -12.80
N MET A 189 -3.68 -0.99 -14.09
CA MET A 189 -2.49 -1.57 -14.72
C MET A 189 -1.30 -1.11 -13.89
N VAL A 190 -0.80 -2.02 -13.06
CA VAL A 190 0.54 -1.92 -12.53
C VAL A 190 1.45 -2.20 -13.72
N TRP A 191 1.88 -1.11 -14.37
CA TRP A 191 2.89 -1.16 -15.41
C TRP A 191 4.09 -1.97 -14.91
N ASP A 192 4.54 -2.93 -15.72
CA ASP A 192 5.75 -3.74 -15.52
C ASP A 192 7.01 -2.84 -15.48
N PHE A 193 7.19 -2.07 -14.42
CA PHE A 193 8.36 -1.21 -14.20
C PHE A 193 9.57 -1.95 -13.60
N LEU A 194 9.62 -3.29 -13.71
CA LEU A 194 10.70 -4.12 -13.18
C LEU A 194 11.47 -4.92 -14.25
N MET A 195 11.31 -4.58 -15.52
CA MET A 195 12.09 -5.16 -16.63
C MET A 195 12.69 -4.06 -17.52
N ILE A 196 13.47 -3.14 -16.93
CA ILE A 196 14.56 -2.40 -17.60
C ILE A 196 15.73 -2.30 -16.63
#